data_AF-A0A7K4SFV2-F1
#
_entry.id   AF-A0A7K4SFV2-F1
#
_cell.length_a   1.000
_cell.length_b   1.000
_cell.length_c   1.000
_cell.angle_alpha   90.00
_cell.angle_beta   90.00
_cell.angle_gamma   90.00
#
_symmetry.space_group_name_H-M   'P 1'
#
loop_
_entity.id
_entity.type
_entity.pdbx_description
1 polymer ?
#
loop_
_entity_poly.entity_id
_entity_poly.type
_entity_poly.pdbx_seq_one_letter_code
_entity_poly.pdbx_strand_id
1 'polypeptide(L)' 'ALVCSPTYMRAVIDRRYLQSQGYSVSNISLSDSYCRPTITSTEVIFNVPYNSCGTRRQV' A
#
# COMPACT_ATOMS: atom_id res chain seq x y z
N ALA A 1 1.80 -5.80 7.66
CA ALA A 1 1.74 -7.18 7.15
C ALA A 1 1.65 -7.17 5.63
N LEU A 2 2.24 -8.17 4.95
CA LEU A 2 2.14 -8.36 3.51
C LEU A 2 1.56 -9.74 3.23
N VAL A 3 0.55 -9.82 2.38
CA VAL A 3 -0.08 -11.08 1.96
C VAL A 3 -0.12 -11.13 0.44
N CYS A 4 0.34 -12.24 -0.13
CA CYS A 4 0.29 -12.49 -1.57
C CYS A 4 -0.93 -13.34 -1.91
N SER A 5 -1.84 -12.80 -2.70
CA SER A 5 -2.96 -13.53 -3.30
C SER A 5 -2.63 -13.87 -4.76
N PRO A 6 -3.41 -14.71 -5.45
CA PRO A 6 -3.10 -15.11 -6.83
C PRO A 6 -3.06 -13.95 -7.85
N THR A 7 -3.83 -12.87 -7.63
CA THR A 7 -3.97 -11.77 -8.60
C THR A 7 -3.47 -10.41 -8.09
N TYR A 8 -3.22 -10.27 -6.79
CA TYR A 8 -2.76 -9.05 -6.16
C TYR A 8 -2.02 -9.35 -4.86
N MET A 9 -1.26 -8.37 -4.38
CA MET A 9 -0.68 -8.35 -3.04
C MET A 9 -1.40 -7.33 -2.16
N ARG A 10 -1.66 -7.70 -0.92
CA ARG A 10 -2.26 -6.84 0.10
C ARG A 10 -1.18 -6.38 1.08
N ALA A 11 -0.90 -5.08 1.10
CA ALA A 11 0.01 -4.46 2.05
C ALA A 11 -0.80 -3.68 3.09
N VAL A 12 -0.59 -3.99 4.37
CA VAL A 12 -1.23 -3.33 5.51
C VAL A 12 -0.16 -2.70 6.37
N ILE A 13 -0.25 -1.39 6.58
CA ILE A 13 0.70 -0.59 7.35
C ILE A 13 -0.03 0.02 8.54
N ASP A 14 0.56 -0.09 9.73
CA ASP A 14 0.01 0.53 10.93
C ASP A 14 0.16 2.05 10.86
N ARG A 15 -0.94 2.76 11.16
CA ARG A 15 -1.01 4.22 11.06
C ARG A 15 -0.12 4.90 12.10
N ARG A 16 0.00 4.34 13.31
CA ARG A 16 0.85 4.89 14.38
C ARG A 16 2.33 4.75 14.04
N TYR A 17 2.70 3.64 13.39
CA TYR A 17 4.04 3.46 12.86
C TYR A 17 4.40 4.57 11.85
N LEU A 18 3.52 4.87 10.90
CA LEU A 18 3.76 5.95 9.94
C LEU A 18 3.91 7.32 10.62
N GLN A 19 3.05 7.61 11.58
CA GLN A 19 3.10 8.86 12.34
C GLN A 19 4.37 8.97 13.20
N SER A 20 4.83 7.89 13.82
CA SER A 20 6.07 7.90 14.63
C SER A 20 7.33 8.14 13.79
N GLN A 21 7.28 7.81 12.50
CA GLN A 21 8.33 8.12 11.53
C GLN A 21 8.18 9.51 10.90
N GLY A 22 7.18 10.31 11.30
CA GLY A 22 6.93 11.65 10.77
C GLY A 22 6.22 11.68 9.41
N TYR A 23 5.67 10.55 8.94
CA TYR A 23 4.94 10.50 7.68
C TYR A 23 3.48 10.91 7.84
N SER A 24 3.01 11.79 6.95
CA SER A 24 1.58 12.07 6.84
C SER A 24 0.88 10.95 6.06
N VAL A 25 -0.14 10.37 6.69
CA VAL A 25 -0.96 9.31 6.11
C VAL A 25 -1.68 9.76 4.84
N SER A 26 -1.97 11.05 4.69
CA SER A 26 -2.60 11.61 3.50
C SER A 26 -1.68 11.67 2.28
N ASN A 27 -0.36 11.63 2.47
CA ASN A 27 0.64 11.76 1.39
C ASN A 27 1.29 10.43 1.02
N ILE A 28 0.71 9.30 1.44
CA ILE A 28 1.22 7.96 1.11
C ILE A 28 0.62 7.51 -0.21
N SER A 29 1.48 7.16 -1.16
CA SER A 29 1.09 6.68 -2.49
C SER A 29 2.06 5.62 -3.00
N LEU A 30 1.59 4.83 -3.96
CA LEU A 30 2.44 3.95 -4.77
C LEU A 30 2.95 4.72 -5.99
N SER A 31 3.87 4.11 -6.74
CA SER A 31 4.42 4.68 -7.98
C SER A 31 3.34 5.10 -8.99
N ASP A 32 2.23 4.38 -9.02
CA ASP A 32 1.04 4.76 -9.77
C ASP A 32 0.06 5.52 -8.86
N SER A 33 -0.22 6.78 -9.21
CA SER A 33 -1.12 7.63 -8.43
C SER A 33 -2.58 7.18 -8.46
N TYR A 34 -3.00 6.37 -9.45
CA TYR A 34 -4.35 5.80 -9.45
C TYR A 34 -4.53 4.69 -8.41
N CYS A 35 -3.43 4.11 -7.91
CA CYS A 35 -3.45 3.09 -6.88
C CYS A 35 -3.53 3.71 -5.48
N ARG A 36 -4.74 4.15 -5.14
CA ARG A 36 -5.05 4.78 -3.86
C ARG A 36 -5.17 3.74 -2.73
N PRO A 37 -4.67 4.06 -1.53
CA PRO A 37 -4.91 3.22 -0.37
C PRO A 37 -6.34 3.38 0.15
N THR A 38 -6.82 2.36 0.85
CA THR A 38 -7.92 2.47 1.81
C THR A 38 -7.35 2.85 3.17
N ILE A 39 -7.78 3.99 3.71
CA ILE A 39 -7.31 4.50 5.01
C ILE A 39 -8.40 4.25 6.05
N THR A 40 -8.05 3.57 7.14
CA THR A 40 -8.90 3.37 8.31
C THR A 40 -8.37 4.19 9.50
N SER A 41 -9.03 4.06 10.66
CA SER A 41 -8.58 4.71 11.90
C SER A 41 -7.20 4.21 12.36
N THR A 42 -6.85 2.97 12.05
CA THR A 42 -5.63 2.30 12.54
C THR A 42 -4.68 1.87 11.45
N GLU A 43 -5.14 1.75 10.20
CA GLU A 43 -4.36 1.12 9.14
C GLU A 43 -4.41 1.89 7.83
N VAL A 44 -3.35 1.71 7.03
CA VAL A 44 -3.29 2.09 5.62
C VAL A 44 -3.15 0.81 4.82
N ILE A 45 -4.12 0.58 3.92
CA ILE A 45 -4.25 -0.69 3.20
C ILE A 45 -4.10 -0.43 1.71
N PHE A 46 -3.16 -1.13 1.07
CA PHE A 46 -3.02 -1.18 -0.37
C PHE A 46 -3.38 -2.58 -0.89
N ASN A 47 -4.26 -2.63 -1.89
CA ASN A 47 -4.43 -3.81 -2.73
C ASN A 47 -3.74 -3.53 -4.06
N VAL A 48 -2.61 -4.19 -4.31
CA VAL A 48 -1.72 -3.89 -5.44
C VAL A 48 -1.80 -5.05 -6.44
N PRO A 49 -2.50 -4.88 -7.58
CA PRO A 49 -2.57 -5.92 -8.61
C PRO A 49 -1.20 -6.12 -9.28
N TYR A 50 -0.85 -7.37 -9.60
CA TYR A 50 0.46 -7.69 -10.18
C TYR A 50 0.69 -7.19 -11.60
N ASN A 51 -0.38 -6.79 -12.30
CA ASN A 51 -0.34 -6.31 -13.68
C ASN A 51 -0.61 -4.80 -13.77
N SER A 52 -0.64 -4.07 -12.65
CA SER A 52 -0.87 -2.62 -12.60
C SER A 52 -0.13 -1.97 -11.42
N CYS A 53 -0.47 -0.74 -11.06
CA CYS A 53 0.14 0.00 -9.96
C CYS A 53 1.65 0.24 -10.08
N GLY A 54 2.18 0.24 -11.30
CA GLY A 54 3.62 0.36 -11.56
C GLY A 54 4.45 -0.83 -11.07
N THR A 55 3.80 -1.97 -10.80
CA THR A 55 4.50 -3.22 -10.45
C THR A 55 5.36 -3.70 -11.62
N ARG A 56 6.49 -4.35 -11.31
CA ARG A 56 7.41 -4.94 -12.29
C ARG A 56 7.65 -6.39 -11.93
N ARG A 57 7.57 -7.27 -12.92
CA ARG A 57 7.93 -8.68 -12.78
C ARG A 57 9.42 -8.86 -13.11
N GLN A 58 10.16 -9.46 -12.18
CA GLN A 58 11.54 -9.89 -12.40
C GLN A 58 11.57 -11.42 -12.53
N VAL A 59 12.49 -11.90 -13.36
CA VAL A 59 12.74 -13.32 -13.65
C VAL A 59 14.13 -13.70 -13.20
#